data_AF-Q9H003-F1
#
_entry.id   AF-Q9H003-F1
#
_cell.length_a   1.000
_cell.length_b   1.000
_cell.length_c   1.000
_cell.angle_alpha   90.00
_cell.angle_beta   90.00
_cell.angle_gamma   90.00
#
_symmetry.space_group_name_H-M   'P 1'
#
loop_
_entity.id
_entity.type
_entity.pdbx_description
1 polymer ?
#
loop_
_entity_poly.entity_id
_entity_poly.type
_entity_poly.pdbx_seq_one_letter_code
_entity_poly.pdbx_strand_id
1 'polypeptide(L)'
;LSGGMRQRAAIARTLYEHQPIVLMDEPFSALDAITRAEIQSLAAELLAQNTVLLITHDPMEACRLSHRLLVLSPWPLGLDDTHRISGQPPRAPDDADLLKSQAELLQQL
;
A
#
# COMPACT_ATOMS: atom_id res chain seq x y z
N LEU A 1 1.96 -15.47 -18.63
CA LEU A 1 1.72 -14.12 -18.05
C LEU A 1 3.02 -13.66 -17.39
N SER A 2 3.54 -12.46 -17.71
CA SER A 2 4.63 -11.85 -16.93
C SER A 2 4.22 -11.65 -15.47
N GLY A 3 5.17 -11.34 -14.57
CA GLY A 3 4.85 -11.02 -13.17
C GLY A 3 3.78 -9.93 -13.06
N GLY A 4 3.96 -8.83 -13.80
CA GLY A 4 2.97 -7.74 -13.90
C GLY A 4 1.62 -8.17 -14.45
N MET A 5 1.58 -9.04 -15.47
CA MET A 5 0.32 -9.53 -16.02
C MET A 5 -0.45 -10.42 -15.03
N ARG A 6 0.24 -11.30 -14.28
CA ARG A 6 -0.40 -12.13 -13.26
C ARG A 6 -1.03 -11.27 -12.18
N GLN A 7 -0.39 -10.17 -11.82
CA GLN A 7 -0.86 -9.32 -10.75
C GLN A 7 -2.01 -8.40 -11.19
N ARG A 8 -1.97 -7.87 -12.41
CA ARG A 8 -3.13 -7.19 -13.02
C ARG A 8 -4.35 -8.10 -13.04
N ALA A 9 -4.17 -9.37 -13.41
CA ALA A 9 -5.24 -10.35 -13.38
C ALA A 9 -5.74 -10.65 -11.95
N ALA A 10 -4.85 -10.70 -10.96
CA ALA A 10 -5.23 -10.89 -9.56
C ALA A 10 -6.08 -9.71 -9.03
N ILE A 11 -5.66 -8.47 -9.28
CA ILE A 11 -6.41 -7.26 -8.92
C ILE A 11 -7.79 -7.27 -9.62
N ALA A 12 -7.82 -7.56 -10.92
CA ALA A 12 -9.07 -7.64 -11.68
C ALA A 12 -10.03 -8.71 -11.11
N ARG A 13 -9.52 -9.87 -10.67
CA ARG A 13 -10.31 -10.91 -10.03
C ARG A 13 -10.91 -10.41 -8.70
N THR A 14 -10.11 -9.77 -7.87
CA THR A 14 -10.58 -9.21 -6.59
C THR A 14 -11.68 -8.17 -6.79
N LEU A 15 -11.55 -7.32 -7.81
CA LEU A 15 -12.57 -6.33 -8.16
C LEU A 15 -13.87 -6.95 -8.68
N TYR A 16 -13.76 -8.03 -9.45
CA TYR A 16 -14.92 -8.72 -10.02
C TYR A 16 -15.85 -9.30 -8.94
N GLU A 17 -15.32 -9.64 -7.77
CA GLU A 17 -16.10 -10.22 -6.67
C GLU A 17 -16.96 -9.20 -5.91
N HIS A 18 -16.84 -7.89 -6.21
CA HIS A 18 -17.62 -6.79 -5.61
C HIS A 18 -17.70 -6.86 -4.06
N GLN A 19 -16.63 -7.31 -3.42
CA GLN A 19 -16.59 -7.45 -1.97
C GLN A 19 -16.34 -6.08 -1.30
N PRO A 20 -17.01 -5.77 -0.18
CA PRO A 20 -16.81 -4.49 0.50
C PRO A 20 -15.43 -4.36 1.14
N ILE A 21 -14.74 -5.47 1.36
CA ILE A 21 -13.41 -5.54 1.99
C ILE A 21 -12.46 -6.30 1.08
N VAL A 22 -11.26 -5.75 0.88
CA VAL A 22 -10.19 -6.33 0.07
C VAL A 22 -8.93 -6.49 0.91
N LEU A 23 -8.40 -7.71 0.93
CA LEU A 23 -7.13 -8.04 1.57
C LEU A 23 -6.06 -8.15 0.50
N MET A 24 -4.96 -7.42 0.67
CA MET A 24 -3.80 -7.51 -0.21
C MET A 24 -2.56 -7.81 0.62
N ASP A 25 -1.97 -8.97 0.39
CA ASP A 25 -0.74 -9.41 1.07
C ASP A 25 0.41 -9.43 0.08
N GLU A 26 1.36 -8.51 0.26
CA GLU A 26 2.49 -8.27 -0.66
C GLU A 26 2.08 -8.25 -2.14
N PRO A 27 0.96 -7.57 -2.52
CA PRO A 27 0.75 -7.25 -3.93
C PRO A 27 1.97 -6.42 -4.35
N PHE A 28 2.30 -6.22 -5.59
CA PHE A 28 3.36 -5.29 -6.03
C PHE A 28 4.83 -5.64 -5.69
N SER A 29 5.12 -6.54 -4.75
CA SER A 29 6.47 -7.02 -4.41
C SER A 29 7.25 -7.58 -5.63
N ALA A 30 6.54 -8.22 -6.56
CA ALA A 30 7.11 -8.83 -7.78
C ALA A 30 7.22 -7.87 -8.99
N LEU A 31 6.98 -6.56 -8.80
CA LEU A 31 7.02 -5.55 -9.85
C LEU A 31 8.29 -4.69 -9.78
N ASP A 32 8.77 -4.27 -10.96
CA ASP A 32 9.77 -3.20 -11.07
C ASP A 32 9.18 -1.84 -10.62
N ALA A 33 10.05 -0.88 -10.33
CA ALA A 33 9.65 0.39 -9.70
C ALA A 33 8.60 1.18 -10.51
N ILE A 34 8.74 1.24 -11.84
CA ILE A 34 7.83 2.00 -12.71
C ILE A 34 6.47 1.29 -12.74
N THR A 35 6.46 0.00 -13.06
CA THR A 35 5.22 -0.79 -13.10
C THR A 35 4.53 -0.82 -11.73
N ARG A 36 5.29 -0.86 -10.64
CA ARG A 36 4.77 -0.79 -9.27
C ARG A 36 3.98 0.49 -9.04
N ALA A 37 4.57 1.65 -9.31
CA ALA A 37 3.91 2.93 -9.10
C ALA A 37 2.61 3.05 -9.90
N GLU A 38 2.61 2.63 -11.17
CA GLU A 38 1.42 2.60 -12.02
C GLU A 38 0.31 1.71 -11.45
N ILE A 39 0.67 0.49 -11.05
CA ILE A 39 -0.29 -0.50 -10.57
C ILE A 39 -0.85 -0.12 -9.20
N GLN A 40 -0.04 0.45 -8.34
CA GLN A 40 -0.49 0.99 -7.06
C GLN A 40 -1.49 2.13 -7.26
N SER A 41 -1.25 3.05 -8.20
CA SER A 41 -2.22 4.12 -8.54
C SER A 41 -3.54 3.54 -9.05
N LEU A 42 -3.46 2.58 -9.96
CA LEU A 42 -4.64 1.91 -10.51
C LEU A 42 -5.43 1.15 -9.42
N ALA A 43 -4.73 0.45 -8.53
CA ALA A 43 -5.38 -0.26 -7.43
C ALA A 43 -6.11 0.72 -6.49
N ALA A 44 -5.50 1.87 -6.17
CA ALA A 44 -6.12 2.88 -5.33
C ALA A 44 -7.39 3.48 -5.97
N GLU A 45 -7.37 3.74 -7.29
CA GLU A 45 -8.54 4.22 -8.02
C GLU A 45 -9.67 3.18 -8.04
N LEU A 46 -9.35 1.93 -8.40
CA LEU A 46 -10.35 0.87 -8.53
C LEU A 46 -10.95 0.44 -7.18
N LEU A 47 -10.20 0.61 -6.09
CA LEU A 47 -10.61 0.23 -4.73
C LEU A 47 -11.08 1.42 -3.89
N ALA A 48 -11.29 2.60 -4.48
CA ALA A 48 -11.64 3.82 -3.76
C ALA A 48 -12.91 3.71 -2.89
N GLN A 49 -13.80 2.77 -3.22
CA GLN A 49 -15.06 2.52 -2.49
C GLN A 49 -14.99 1.31 -1.55
N ASN A 50 -13.85 0.61 -1.49
CA ASN A 50 -13.66 -0.59 -0.69
C ASN A 50 -12.87 -0.28 0.57
N THR A 51 -13.07 -1.09 1.61
CA THR A 51 -12.13 -1.13 2.73
C THR A 51 -10.95 -2.01 2.35
N VAL A 52 -9.75 -1.46 2.30
CA VAL A 52 -8.54 -2.20 1.91
C VAL A 52 -7.64 -2.41 3.11
N LEU A 53 -7.27 -3.67 3.39
CA LEU A 53 -6.15 -4.00 4.27
C LEU A 53 -4.96 -4.41 3.41
N LEU A 54 -3.94 -3.57 3.40
CA LEU A 54 -2.69 -3.80 2.70
C LEU A 54 -1.62 -4.23 3.70
N ILE A 55 -1.01 -5.38 3.47
CA ILE A 55 0.14 -5.88 4.20
C ILE A 55 1.34 -5.76 3.26
N THR A 56 2.34 -5.00 3.71
CA THR A 56 3.56 -4.75 2.94
C THR A 56 4.73 -4.54 3.89
N HIS A 57 5.91 -4.98 3.46
CA HIS A 57 7.20 -4.67 4.08
C HIS A 57 7.88 -3.43 3.46
N ASP A 58 7.26 -2.79 2.46
CA ASP A 58 7.78 -1.58 1.81
C ASP A 58 7.20 -0.31 2.47
N PRO A 59 7.99 0.48 3.22
CA PRO A 59 7.53 1.70 3.86
C PRO A 59 7.01 2.75 2.87
N MET A 60 7.56 2.80 1.65
CA MET A 60 7.08 3.73 0.62
C MET A 60 5.65 3.37 0.23
N GLU A 61 5.40 2.09 0.00
CA GLU A 61 4.07 1.59 -0.36
C GLU A 61 3.05 1.85 0.75
N ALA A 62 3.41 1.53 1.99
CA ALA A 62 2.57 1.78 3.16
C ALA A 62 2.23 3.28 3.28
N CYS A 63 3.24 4.16 3.22
CA CYS A 63 3.03 5.59 3.30
C CYS A 63 2.24 6.14 2.10
N ARG A 64 2.38 5.55 0.92
CA ARG A 64 1.75 6.05 -0.30
C ARG A 64 0.26 5.71 -0.40
N LEU A 65 -0.11 4.49 -0.02
CA LEU A 65 -1.45 3.94 -0.28
C LEU A 65 -2.38 3.98 0.94
N SER A 66 -1.85 4.13 2.14
CA SER A 66 -2.66 4.00 3.34
C SER A 66 -3.36 5.31 3.75
N HIS A 67 -4.61 5.18 4.21
CA HIS A 67 -5.29 6.22 4.98
C HIS A 67 -4.86 6.18 6.45
N ARG A 68 -4.55 4.97 6.96
CA ARG A 68 -4.10 4.68 8.31
C ARG A 68 -2.97 3.65 8.22
N LEU A 69 -1.91 3.88 8.99
CA LEU A 69 -0.73 3.03 8.99
C LEU A 69 -0.59 2.35 10.35
N LEU A 70 -0.56 1.02 10.34
CA LEU A 70 -0.31 0.20 11.52
C LEU A 70 1.05 -0.47 11.37
N VAL A 71 1.96 -0.22 12.30
CA VAL A 71 3.27 -0.86 12.35
C VAL A 71 3.18 -2.08 13.25
N LEU A 72 3.51 -3.25 12.71
CA LEU A 72 3.63 -4.47 13.50
C LEU A 72 5.05 -4.56 14.06
N SER A 73 5.17 -4.51 15.38
CA SER A 73 6.44 -4.62 16.10
C SER A 73 6.56 -5.98 16.79
N PRO A 74 7.79 -6.45 17.06
CA PRO A 74 8.02 -7.65 17.87
C PRO A 74 7.39 -7.53 19.26
N TRP A 75 7.02 -8.67 19.84
CA TRP A 75 6.57 -8.72 21.24
C TRP A 75 7.64 -8.11 22.18
N PRO A 76 7.27 -7.30 23.20
CA PRO A 76 5.91 -7.02 23.68
C PRO A 76 5.23 -5.79 23.07
N LEU A 77 5.83 -5.16 22.05
CA LEU A 77 5.38 -3.86 21.53
C LEU A 77 4.06 -3.95 20.76
N GLY A 78 3.80 -5.07 20.05
CA GLY A 78 2.51 -5.31 19.40
C GLY A 78 2.27 -4.43 18.17
N LEU A 79 1.11 -3.77 18.10
CA LEU A 79 0.72 -2.91 16.98
C LEU A 79 0.79 -1.43 17.38
N ASP A 80 1.49 -0.62 16.60
CA ASP A 80 1.50 0.84 16.72
C ASP A 80 0.63 1.49 15.62
N ASP A 81 -0.37 2.26 16.02
CA ASP A 81 -1.30 3.03 15.16
C ASP A 81 -1.20 4.55 15.45
N THR A 82 -0.05 5.00 15.98
CA THR A 82 0.18 6.42 16.27
C THR A 82 0.70 7.18 15.06
N HIS A 83 1.24 6.50 14.04
CA HIS A 83 1.76 7.13 12.83
C HIS A 83 0.64 7.89 12.09
N ARG A 84 0.96 9.09 11.60
CA ARG A 84 0.03 9.96 10.88
C ARG A 84 0.68 10.39 9.58
N ILE A 85 -0.02 10.20 8.46
CA ILE A 85 0.46 10.59 7.13
C ILE A 85 -0.45 11.69 6.59
N SER A 86 0.14 12.79 6.17
CA SER A 86 -0.57 13.92 5.57
C SER A 86 -1.02 13.59 4.14
N GLY A 87 -2.08 14.25 3.66
CA GLY A 87 -2.59 14.05 2.31
C GLY A 87 -3.46 12.78 2.13
N GLN A 88 -4.01 12.61 0.93
CA GLN A 88 -4.88 11.48 0.58
C GLN A 88 -4.13 10.48 -0.30
N PRO A 89 -4.34 9.16 -0.11
CA PRO A 89 -3.81 8.16 -1.01
C PRO A 89 -4.57 8.14 -2.36
N PRO A 90 -3.93 7.74 -3.47
CA PRO A 90 -2.51 7.44 -3.57
C PRO A 90 -1.69 8.74 -3.62
N ARG A 91 -0.67 8.85 -2.77
CA ARG A 91 0.25 10.00 -2.77
C ARG A 91 1.22 9.93 -3.96
N ALA A 92 1.71 11.06 -4.45
CA ALA A 92 2.69 11.05 -5.53
C ALA A 92 4.04 10.52 -5.00
N PRO A 93 4.74 9.63 -5.72
CA PRO A 93 6.00 9.04 -5.23
C PRO A 93 7.11 10.05 -4.93
N ASP A 94 7.05 11.22 -5.57
CA ASP A 94 7.97 12.34 -5.45
C ASP A 94 7.46 13.46 -4.53
N ASP A 95 6.33 13.26 -3.85
CA ASP A 95 5.77 14.20 -2.90
C ASP A 95 6.69 14.35 -1.67
N ALA A 96 7.02 15.60 -1.31
CA ALA A 96 7.97 15.88 -0.24
C ALA A 96 7.47 15.44 1.15
N ASP A 97 6.17 15.55 1.41
CA ASP A 97 5.58 15.12 2.68
C ASP A 97 5.56 13.59 2.77
N LEU A 98 5.29 12.90 1.66
CA LEU A 98 5.41 11.44 1.57
C LEU A 98 6.82 10.97 1.90
N LEU A 99 7.84 11.56 1.26
CA LEU A 99 9.24 11.20 1.49
C LEU A 99 9.64 11.43 2.95
N LYS A 100 9.13 12.50 3.57
CA LYS A 100 9.35 12.77 4.99
C LYS A 100 8.70 11.73 5.88
N SER A 101 7.43 11.40 5.67
CA SER A 101 6.73 10.36 6.45
C SER A 101 7.39 8.99 6.29
N GLN A 102 7.88 8.65 5.09
CA GLN A 102 8.65 7.44 4.88
C GLN A 102 9.94 7.42 5.71
N ALA A 103 10.68 8.54 5.73
CA ALA A 103 11.92 8.64 6.52
C ALA A 103 11.64 8.52 8.02
N GLU A 104 10.56 9.12 8.53
CA GLU A 104 10.12 8.98 9.92
C GLU A 104 9.76 7.53 10.27
N LEU A 105 9.03 6.85 9.38
CA LEU A 105 8.67 5.43 9.55
C LEU A 105 9.90 4.52 9.57
N LEU A 106 10.88 4.76 8.68
CA LEU A 106 12.12 4.00 8.63
C LEU A 106 12.97 4.13 9.91
N GLN A 107 12.85 5.23 10.65
CA GLN A 107 13.55 5.42 11.93
C GLN A 107 12.89 4.66 13.10
N GLN A 108 11.67 4.16 12.90
CA GLN A 108 10.88 3.44 13.91
C GLN A 108 10.97 1.91 13.76
N LEU A 109 11.43 1.42 12.60
CA LEU A 109 11.63 0.00 12.29
C LEU A 109 13.04 -0.47 12.69
#